data_AF-A0A1I4N6Z9-F1
#
_entry.id   AF-A0A1I4N6Z9-F1
#
_cell.length_a   1.000
_cell.length_b   1.000
_cell.length_c   1.000
_cell.angle_alpha   90.00
_cell.angle_beta   90.00
_cell.angle_gamma   90.00
#
_symmetry.space_group_name_H-M   'P 1'
#
loop_
_entity.id
_entity.type
_entity.pdbx_description
1 polymer ?
#
loop_
_entity_poly.entity_id
_entity_poly.type
_entity_poly.pdbx_seq_one_letter_code
_entity_poly.pdbx_strand_id
1 'polypeptide(L)' 'MELDRLIAEERAAAAIQHARRMIARHVGAPTKYERLDFYTHQITCLETTIAFTTARSSKDIFDRWKAAYESH' A
#
# COMPACT_ATOMS: atom_id res chain seq x y z
N MET A 1 15.71 15.31 14.35
CA MET A 1 15.99 13.94 13.83
C MET A 1 14.98 12.88 14.30
N GLU A 2 14.11 13.16 15.28
CA GLU A 2 12.99 12.28 15.66
C GLU A 2 11.67 12.74 15.02
N LEU A 3 11.46 14.05 14.91
CA LEU A 3 10.31 14.67 14.25
C LEU A 3 10.19 14.30 12.76
N ASP A 4 11.33 14.25 12.04
CA ASP A 4 11.36 13.87 10.62
C ASP A 4 10.94 12.41 10.39
N ARG A 5 11.21 11.52 11.35
CA ARG A 5 10.79 10.11 11.30
C ARG A 5 9.29 9.98 11.49
N LEU A 6 8.74 10.68 12.48
CA LEU A 6 7.29 10.69 12.74
C LEU A 6 6.52 11.28 11.54
N ILE A 7 7.00 12.36 10.94
CA ILE A 7 6.40 12.96 9.73
C ILE A 7 6.50 12.01 8.53
N ALA A 8 7.61 11.29 8.37
CA ALA A 8 7.76 10.30 7.31
C ALA A 8 6.80 9.11 7.47
N GLU A 9 6.57 8.66 8.70
CA GLU A 9 5.62 7.58 9.01
C GLU A 9 4.16 8.00 8.77
N GLU A 10 3.76 9.21 9.17
CA GLU A 10 2.41 9.72 8.91
C GLU A 10 2.15 9.87 7.40
N ARG A 11 3.14 10.36 6.65
CA ARG A 11 3.04 10.44 5.18
C ARG A 11 2.93 9.06 4.53
N ALA A 12 3.70 8.09 5.01
CA ALA A 12 3.61 6.70 4.53
C ALA A 12 2.23 6.10 4.84
N ALA A 13 1.70 6.31 6.04
CA ALA A 13 0.36 5.85 6.42
C ALA A 13 -0.73 6.47 5.53
N ALA A 14 -0.67 7.77 5.26
CA ALA A 14 -1.60 8.46 4.37
C ALA A 14 -1.52 7.92 2.93
N ALA A 15 -0.30 7.68 2.42
CA ALA A 15 -0.08 7.10 1.10
C ALA A 15 -0.65 5.68 0.99
N ILE A 16 -0.40 4.83 1.99
CA ILE A 16 -0.94 3.46 2.06
C ILE A 16 -2.46 3.48 2.11
N GLN A 17 -3.06 4.31 2.96
CA GLN A 17 -4.51 4.42 3.06
C GLN A 17 -5.14 4.91 1.75
N HIS A 18 -4.49 5.86 1.07
CA HIS A 18 -4.96 6.33 -0.23
C HIS A 18 -4.84 5.25 -1.31
N ALA A 19 -3.73 4.52 -1.36
CA ALA A 19 -3.55 3.39 -2.28
C ALA A 19 -4.62 2.31 -2.07
N ARG A 20 -4.91 1.94 -0.82
CA ARG A 20 -5.98 0.99 -0.47
C ARG A 20 -7.34 1.43 -0.99
N ARG A 21 -7.67 2.73 -0.91
CA ARG A 21 -8.92 3.28 -1.49
C ARG A 21 -8.93 3.19 -3.01
N MET A 22 -7.80 3.44 -3.67
CA MET A 22 -7.69 3.30 -5.13
C MET A 22 -7.91 1.85 -5.56
N ILE A 23 -7.26 0.90 -4.87
CA ILE A 23 -7.43 -0.55 -5.12
C ILE A 23 -8.89 -0.95 -4.91
N ALA A 24 -9.48 -0.62 -3.76
CA ALA A 24 -10.86 -1.00 -3.45
C ALA A 24 -11.86 -0.45 -4.47
N ARG A 25 -11.66 0.79 -4.94
CA ARG A 25 -12.49 1.38 -6.00
C ARG A 25 -12.29 0.73 -7.36
N HIS A 26 -11.07 0.28 -7.66
CA HIS A 26 -10.74 -0.34 -8.95
C HIS A 26 -11.43 -1.70 -9.13
N VAL A 27 -11.44 -2.54 -8.10
CA VAL A 27 -12.05 -3.88 -8.16
C VAL A 27 -13.44 -3.97 -7.53
N GLY A 28 -13.90 -2.94 -6.81
CA GLY A 28 -15.15 -2.98 -6.08
C GLY A 28 -15.15 -3.91 -4.86
N ALA A 29 -13.97 -4.21 -4.30
CA ALA A 29 -13.79 -5.15 -3.20
C ALA A 29 -13.00 -4.54 -2.03
N PRO A 30 -13.21 -4.98 -0.77
CA PRO A 30 -12.45 -4.50 0.38
C PRO A 30 -10.96 -4.92 0.28
N THR A 31 -10.08 -4.12 0.90
CA THR A 31 -8.64 -4.41 0.98
C THR A 31 -8.22 -4.74 2.40
N LYS A 32 -7.36 -5.73 2.56
CA LYS A 32 -6.67 -6.05 3.81
C LYS A 32 -5.29 -5.38 3.81
N TYR A 33 -4.88 -4.87 4.97
CA TYR A 33 -3.56 -4.29 5.18
C TYR A 33 -2.92 -4.89 6.41
N GLU A 34 -1.67 -5.30 6.28
CA GLU A 34 -0.87 -5.88 7.36
C GLU A 34 0.51 -5.20 7.35
N ARG A 35 1.01 -4.89 8.54
CA ARG A 35 2.39 -4.43 8.73
C ARG A 35 3.19 -5.63 9.21
N LEU A 36 4.05 -6.19 8.35
CA LEU A 36 4.81 -7.40 8.64
C LEU A 36 5.98 -7.10 9.60
N ASP A 37 6.63 -5.96 9.39
CA ASP A 37 7.67 -5.44 10.27
C ASP A 37 7.68 -3.90 10.22
N PHE A 38 8.68 -3.25 10.82
CA PHE A 38 8.76 -1.80 10.90
C PHE A 38 8.76 -1.10 9.51
N TYR A 39 9.36 -1.75 8.51
CA TYR A 39 9.54 -1.22 7.16
C TYR A 39 8.62 -1.90 6.14
N THR A 40 8.20 -3.13 6.38
CA THR A 40 7.48 -3.96 5.42
C THR A 40 5.97 -3.86 5.61
N HIS A 41 5.30 -3.44 4.54
CA HIS A 41 3.85 -3.32 4.44
C HIS A 41 3.31 -4.31 3.43
N GLN A 42 2.16 -4.91 3.74
CA GLN A 42 1.47 -5.84 2.88
C GLN A 42 0.04 -5.35 2.63
N ILE A 43 -0.39 -5.41 1.37
CA ILE A 43 -1.78 -5.15 0.97
C ILE A 43 -2.27 -6.35 0.18
N THR A 44 -3.43 -6.88 0.57
CA THR A 44 -4.12 -7.97 -0.10
C THR A 44 -5.49 -7.49 -0.54
N CYS A 45 -5.87 -7.81 -1.78
CA CYS A 45 -7.21 -7.60 -2.30
C CYS A 45 -7.55 -8.73 -3.27
N LEU A 46 -8.69 -9.39 -3.06
CA LEU A 46 -9.05 -10.63 -3.75
C LEU A 46 -7.91 -11.66 -3.59
N GLU A 47 -7.38 -12.19 -4.70
CA GLU A 47 -6.30 -13.16 -4.72
C GLU A 47 -4.90 -12.52 -4.88
N THR A 48 -4.85 -11.19 -5.07
CA THR A 48 -3.59 -10.47 -5.29
C THR A 48 -3.06 -9.87 -3.99
N THR A 49 -1.82 -10.25 -3.66
CA THR A 49 -1.08 -9.71 -2.52
C THR A 49 0.21 -9.04 -3.00
N ILE A 50 0.46 -7.82 -2.52
CA ILE A 50 1.76 -7.16 -2.68
C ILE A 50 2.39 -6.86 -1.31
N ALA A 51 3.70 -7.04 -1.23
CA ALA A 51 4.51 -6.58 -0.11
C ALA A 51 5.50 -5.52 -0.60
N PHE A 52 5.71 -4.47 0.18
CA PHE A 52 6.62 -3.38 -0.16
C PHE A 52 7.24 -2.75 1.09
N THR A 53 8.51 -2.37 0.97
CA THR A 53 9.26 -1.67 2.02
C THR A 53 9.41 -0.18 1.75
N THR A 54 9.30 0.20 0.47
CA THR A 54 9.42 1.59 0.02
C THR A 54 8.27 1.90 -0.91
N ALA A 55 7.45 2.86 -0.49
CA ALA A 55 6.40 3.45 -1.32
C ALA A 55 6.72 4.92 -1.54
N ARG A 56 6.94 5.32 -2.79
CA ARG A 56 7.20 6.74 -3.12
C ARG A 56 5.92 7.57 -3.12
N SER A 57 4.78 6.93 -3.43
CA SER A 57 3.46 7.54 -3.44
C SER A 57 2.36 6.47 -3.36
N SER A 58 1.13 6.91 -3.10
CA SER A 58 -0.06 6.04 -3.20
C SER A 58 -0.24 5.45 -4.60
N LYS A 59 0.13 6.21 -5.64
CA LYS A 59 0.07 5.76 -7.03
C LYS A 59 1.07 4.64 -7.32
N ASP A 60 2.30 4.75 -6.81
CA ASP A 60 3.31 3.69 -6.94
C ASP A 60 2.83 2.37 -6.33
N ILE A 61 2.24 2.42 -5.13
CA ILE A 61 1.63 1.22 -4.50
C ILE A 61 0.50 0.65 -5.38
N PHE A 62 -0.39 1.51 -5.87
CA PHE A 62 -1.52 1.08 -6.70
C PHE A 62 -1.05 0.45 -8.01
N ASP A 63 -0.10 1.07 -8.70
CA ASP A 63 0.41 0.58 -9.99
C ASP A 63 1.10 -0.78 -9.82
N ARG A 64 1.85 -0.99 -8.73
CA ARG A 64 2.44 -2.30 -8.39
C ARG A 64 1.39 -3.36 -8.13
N TRP A 65 0.36 -3.04 -7.33
CA TRP A 65 -0.74 -3.96 -7.07
C TRP A 65 -1.50 -4.30 -8.36
N LYS A 66 -1.76 -3.28 -9.19
CA LYS A 66 -2.48 -3.44 -10.46
C LYS A 66 -1.70 -4.33 -11.44
N ALA A 67 -0.39 -4.11 -11.57
CA ALA A 67 0.47 -4.97 -12.40
C ALA A 67 0.44 -6.43 -11.91
N ALA A 68 0.46 -6.66 -10.59
CA ALA A 68 0.33 -8.00 -10.04
C ALA A 68 -1.06 -8.61 -10.29
N TYR A 69 -2.13 -7.82 -10.21
CA TYR A 69 -3.50 -8.25 -10.48
C TYR A 69 -3.73 -8.61 -11.95
N GLU A 70 -3.21 -7.81 -12.90
CA GLU A 70 -3.34 -8.04 -14.34
C GLU A 70 -2.40 -9.13 -14.89
N SER A 71 -1.44 -9.59 -14.09
CA SER A 71 -0.53 -10.70 -14.47
C SER A 71 -1.08 -12.08 -14.10
N HIS A 72 -2.25 -12.14 -13.45
CA HIS A 72 -3.00 -13.37 -13.17
C HIS A 72 -4.07 -13.58 -14.25
#